data_AF-A0A3D4CFL9-F1
#
_entry.id   AF-A0A3D4CFL9-F1
#
_cell.length_a   1.000
_cell.length_b   1.000
_cell.length_c   1.000
_cell.angle_alpha   90.00
_cell.angle_beta   90.00
_cell.angle_gamma   90.00
#
_symmetry.space_group_name_H-M   'P 1'
#
loop_
_entity.id
_entity.type
_entity.pdbx_description
1 polymer ?
#
loop_
_entity_poly.entity_id
_entity_poly.type
_entity_poly.pdbx_seq_one_letter_code
_entity_poly.pdbx_strand_id
1 'polypeptide(L)'
;MAQNASTEQLDKALEVKFSEKQIEQLTKDNPKELDYLRYCVYNAYYITDLPKEKLQTSPERIKKIKLNDLENINFFTLDITILDNDYQYFEIEGSDKLLVVKSRKHIENEIK
;
A
#
# COMPACT_ATOMS: atom_id res chain seq x y z
N MET A 1 -2.47 10.05 -16.88
CA MET A 1 -2.97 11.04 -15.91
C MET A 1 -2.54 10.54 -14.54
N ALA A 2 -1.37 10.99 -14.05
CA ALA A 2 -0.92 10.61 -12.71
C ALA A 2 -1.82 11.34 -11.71
N GLN A 3 -2.45 10.60 -10.80
CA GLN A 3 -3.19 11.18 -9.69
C GLN A 3 -2.16 11.86 -8.78
N ASN A 4 -1.93 13.16 -8.98
CA ASN A 4 -1.15 13.98 -8.08
C ASN A 4 -1.96 14.17 -6.78
N ALA A 5 -1.97 13.17 -5.92
CA ALA A 5 -2.37 13.38 -4.54
C ALA A 5 -1.48 14.49 -3.97
N SER A 6 -2.09 15.55 -3.47
CA SER A 6 -1.33 16.66 -2.89
C SER A 6 -0.61 16.15 -1.64
N THR A 7 0.57 16.70 -1.34
CA THR A 7 1.37 16.34 -0.16
C THR A 7 0.53 16.31 1.13
N GLU A 8 -0.43 17.23 1.25
CA GLU A 8 -1.37 17.29 2.37
C GLU A 8 -2.31 16.07 2.47
N GLN A 9 -2.76 15.49 1.36
CA GLN A 9 -3.58 14.28 1.36
C GLN A 9 -2.75 13.05 1.77
N LEU A 10 -1.49 13.01 1.33
CA LEU A 10 -0.54 11.97 1.69
C LEU A 10 -0.18 12.03 3.17
N ASP A 11 0.05 13.23 3.71
CA ASP A 11 0.31 13.42 5.13
C ASP A 11 -0.91 13.00 5.97
N LYS A 12 -2.12 13.41 5.59
CA LYS A 12 -3.36 12.93 6.23
C LYS A 12 -3.52 11.42 6.19
N ALA A 13 -3.09 10.79 5.09
CA ALA A 13 -3.10 9.35 4.97
C ALA A 13 -2.07 8.68 5.91
N LEU A 14 -0.91 9.32 6.10
CA LEU A 14 0.12 8.85 7.03
C LEU A 14 -0.30 9.02 8.49
N GLU A 15 -1.10 10.04 8.81
CA GLU A 15 -1.63 10.29 10.16
C GLU A 15 -2.44 9.12 10.74
N VAL A 16 -2.89 8.19 9.89
CA VAL A 16 -3.58 6.96 10.30
C VAL A 16 -2.64 6.00 11.06
N LYS A 17 -1.36 5.96 10.69
CA LYS A 17 -0.37 5.02 11.26
C LYS A 17 0.78 5.71 11.98
N PHE A 18 1.13 6.92 11.55
CA PHE A 18 2.19 7.73 12.11
C PHE A 18 1.59 8.94 12.80
N SER A 19 2.06 9.30 13.99
CA SER A 19 1.64 10.56 14.62
C SER A 19 2.27 11.76 13.91
N GLU A 20 1.66 12.95 14.01
CA GLU A 20 2.22 14.21 13.50
C GLU A 20 3.70 14.40 13.92
N LYS A 21 4.03 14.08 15.18
CA LYS A 21 5.41 14.13 15.68
C LYS A 21 6.37 13.23 14.91
N GLN A 22 5.93 12.03 14.51
CA GLN A 22 6.75 11.11 13.71
C GLN A 22 6.94 11.64 12.30
N ILE A 23 5.90 12.20 11.69
CA ILE A 23 5.97 12.83 10.36
C ILE A 23 6.93 14.03 10.40
N GLU A 24 6.82 14.90 11.40
CA GLU A 24 7.74 16.01 11.61
C GLU A 24 9.19 15.54 11.82
N GLN A 25 9.37 14.47 12.60
CA GLN A 25 10.69 13.94 12.88
C GLN A 25 11.31 13.30 11.63
N LEU A 26 10.54 12.54 10.85
CA LEU A 26 10.96 12.03 9.55
C LEU A 26 11.28 13.16 8.58
N THR A 27 10.51 14.24 8.58
CA THR A 27 10.78 15.43 7.75
C THR A 27 12.16 16.03 8.05
N LYS A 28 12.55 16.07 9.34
CA LYS A 28 13.81 16.67 9.80
C LYS A 28 15.01 15.70 9.71
N ASP A 29 14.79 14.45 10.06
CA ASP A 29 15.85 13.44 10.24
C ASP A 29 16.09 12.65 8.94
N ASN A 30 15.02 12.27 8.24
CA ASN A 30 15.08 11.44 7.02
C ASN A 30 13.97 11.79 6.02
N PRO A 31 14.09 12.93 5.30
CA PRO A 31 13.08 13.35 4.33
C PRO A 31 12.87 12.34 3.18
N LYS A 32 13.87 11.49 2.90
CA LYS A 32 13.75 10.37 1.95
C LYS A 32 12.79 9.28 2.42
N GLU A 33 12.80 8.96 3.71
CA GLU A 33 11.89 7.96 4.28
C GLU A 33 10.45 8.52 4.26
N LEU A 34 10.27 9.82 4.49
CA LEU A 34 8.96 10.45 4.33
C LEU A 34 8.45 10.38 2.89
N ASP A 35 9.31 10.64 1.90
CA ASP A 35 8.96 10.51 0.49
C ASP A 35 8.57 9.08 0.13
N TYR A 36 9.34 8.09 0.62
CA TYR A 36 9.03 6.68 0.49
C TYR A 36 7.65 6.33 1.09
N LEU A 37 7.37 6.78 2.32
CA LEU A 37 6.10 6.52 2.99
C LEU A 37 4.92 7.15 2.24
N ARG A 38 5.09 8.39 1.77
CA ARG A 38 4.10 9.08 0.93
C ARG A 38 3.87 8.32 -0.37
N TYR A 39 4.93 7.90 -1.04
CA TYR A 39 4.83 7.07 -2.25
C TYR A 39 4.06 5.77 -1.98
N CYS A 40 4.31 5.14 -0.83
CA CYS A 40 3.63 3.92 -0.42
C CYS A 40 2.11 4.08 -0.27
N VAL A 41 1.59 5.27 0.08
CA VAL A 41 0.15 5.49 0.28
C VAL A 41 -0.67 4.99 -0.91
N TYR A 42 -0.24 5.29 -2.14
CA TYR A 42 -0.96 4.95 -3.37
C TYR A 42 -0.20 4.02 -4.31
N ASN A 43 1.11 3.86 -4.14
CA ASN A 43 1.93 3.04 -5.03
C ASN A 43 2.45 1.76 -4.37
N ALA A 44 2.30 1.58 -3.05
CA ALA A 44 2.69 0.32 -2.40
C ALA A 44 1.80 -0.85 -2.80
N TYR A 45 0.59 -0.57 -3.30
CA TYR A 45 -0.32 -1.60 -3.77
C TYR A 45 -0.88 -1.25 -5.14
N TYR A 46 -1.40 -2.27 -5.81
CA TYR A 46 -2.21 -2.11 -7.01
C TYR A 46 -3.32 -3.15 -7.00
N ILE A 47 -4.40 -2.83 -7.70
CA ILE A 47 -5.56 -3.72 -7.80
C ILE A 47 -5.61 -4.27 -9.22
N THR A 48 -5.71 -5.58 -9.32
CA THR A 48 -5.90 -6.30 -10.58
C THR A 48 -7.09 -7.24 -10.47
N ASP A 49 -7.61 -7.70 -11.59
CA ASP A 49 -8.63 -8.75 -11.56
C ASP A 49 -8.07 -10.04 -10.96
N LEU A 50 -8.88 -10.71 -10.16
CA LEU A 50 -8.52 -11.89 -9.40
C LEU A 50 -8.38 -13.09 -10.35
N PRO A 51 -7.17 -13.65 -10.52
CA PRO A 51 -7.00 -14.84 -11.34
C PRO A 51 -7.55 -16.05 -10.58
N LYS A 52 -8.78 -16.45 -10.89
CA LYS A 52 -9.48 -17.59 -10.25
C LYS A 52 -8.68 -18.90 -10.31
N GLU A 53 -7.83 -19.06 -11.31
CA GLU A 53 -6.92 -20.21 -11.43
C GLU A 53 -5.80 -20.20 -10.38
N LYS A 54 -5.24 -19.02 -10.07
CA LYS A 54 -4.20 -18.84 -9.04
C LYS A 54 -4.75 -19.06 -7.63
N LEU A 55 -6.00 -18.66 -7.40
CA LEU A 55 -6.69 -18.90 -6.13
C LEU A 55 -6.84 -20.38 -5.80
N GLN A 56 -7.10 -21.19 -6.83
CA GLN A 56 -7.25 -22.63 -6.68
C GLN A 56 -5.90 -23.34 -6.47
N THR A 57 -4.81 -22.78 -7.01
CA THR A 57 -3.48 -23.41 -6.94
C THR A 57 -2.66 -22.99 -5.73
N SER A 58 -2.91 -21.83 -5.12
CA SER A 58 -2.18 -21.38 -3.92
C SER A 58 -3.04 -20.51 -2.99
N PRO A 59 -4.16 -21.06 -2.46
CA PRO A 59 -5.07 -20.30 -1.59
C PRO A 59 -4.39 -19.84 -0.29
N GLU A 60 -3.41 -20.61 0.22
CA GLU A 60 -2.68 -20.27 1.45
C GLU A 60 -1.80 -19.00 1.33
N ARG A 61 -1.44 -18.61 0.11
CA ARG A 61 -0.65 -17.40 -0.16
C ARG A 61 -1.53 -16.17 -0.36
N ILE A 62 -2.83 -16.35 -0.55
CA ILE A 62 -3.79 -15.27 -0.78
C ILE A 62 -4.59 -15.06 0.49
N LYS A 63 -4.36 -13.92 1.14
CA LYS A 63 -5.14 -13.51 2.31
C LYS A 63 -6.44 -12.87 1.85
N LYS A 64 -7.45 -12.83 2.71
CA LYS A 64 -8.70 -12.12 2.43
C LYS A 64 -8.70 -10.77 3.14
N ILE A 65 -9.15 -9.74 2.44
CA ILE A 65 -9.32 -8.40 3.01
C ILE A 65 -10.68 -7.85 2.63
N LYS A 66 -11.30 -7.15 3.58
CA LYS A 66 -12.54 -6.42 3.32
C LYS A 66 -12.22 -4.96 3.07
N LEU A 67 -12.47 -4.50 1.85
CA LEU A 67 -12.35 -3.10 1.46
C LEU A 67 -13.75 -2.55 1.22
N ASN A 68 -14.12 -1.50 1.96
CA ASN A 68 -15.41 -0.85 1.76
C ASN A 68 -15.38 0.16 0.61
N ASP A 69 -14.21 0.70 0.28
CA ASP A 69 -14.01 1.70 -0.76
C ASP A 69 -12.80 1.28 -1.61
N LEU A 70 -12.95 1.19 -2.93
CA LEU A 70 -11.90 0.78 -3.85
C LEU A 70 -11.23 1.94 -4.57
N GLU A 71 -11.86 3.12 -4.53
CA GLU A 71 -11.40 4.31 -5.26
C GLU A 71 -10.48 5.16 -4.39
N ASN A 72 -10.70 5.18 -3.07
CA ASN A 72 -9.88 5.93 -2.11
C ASN A 72 -9.29 5.03 -1.02
N ILE A 73 -8.56 4.00 -1.41
CA ILE A 73 -7.88 3.13 -0.45
C ILE A 73 -6.62 3.82 0.07
N ASN A 74 -6.50 3.93 1.38
CA ASN A 74 -5.24 4.26 2.02
C ASN A 74 -4.55 2.97 2.47
N PHE A 75 -3.38 2.67 1.89
CA PHE A 75 -2.60 1.48 2.24
C PHE A 75 -2.39 1.31 3.76
N PHE A 76 -2.16 2.42 4.48
CA PHE A 76 -1.90 2.39 5.92
C PHE A 76 -3.13 2.05 6.76
N THR A 77 -4.34 2.27 6.25
CA THR A 77 -5.60 1.84 6.91
C THR A 77 -5.83 0.34 6.86
N LEU A 78 -5.17 -0.36 5.94
CA LEU A 78 -5.34 -1.80 5.74
C LEU A 78 -4.66 -2.62 6.83
N ASP A 79 -3.85 -1.97 7.67
CA ASP A 79 -2.94 -2.58 8.64
C ASP A 79 -2.09 -3.72 8.04
N ILE A 80 -1.76 -3.58 6.76
CA ILE A 80 -0.90 -4.53 6.06
C ILE A 80 0.55 -4.13 6.28
N THR A 81 1.35 -5.06 6.77
CA THR A 81 2.81 -4.91 6.83
C THR A 81 3.41 -5.21 5.45
N ILE A 82 4.14 -4.27 4.87
CA ILE A 82 4.91 -4.51 3.65
C ILE A 82 6.06 -5.47 3.97
N LEU A 83 6.23 -6.51 3.16
CA LEU A 83 7.38 -7.41 3.28
C LEU A 83 8.58 -6.82 2.55
N ASP A 84 9.76 -7.07 3.08
CA ASP A 84 10.98 -6.47 2.53
C ASP A 84 11.35 -7.04 1.15
N ASN A 85 11.09 -8.34 0.95
CA ASN A 85 11.61 -9.10 -0.19
C ASN A 85 10.53 -9.88 -0.97
N ASP A 86 9.26 -9.82 -0.57
CA ASP A 86 8.19 -10.63 -1.18
C ASP A 86 6.90 -9.82 -1.39
N TYR A 87 6.10 -10.25 -2.37
CA TYR A 87 4.83 -9.61 -2.71
C TYR A 87 3.71 -10.27 -1.93
N GLN A 88 2.75 -9.47 -1.47
CA GLN A 88 1.59 -10.00 -0.76
C GLN A 88 0.35 -9.87 -1.61
N TYR A 89 -0.49 -10.91 -1.56
CA TYR A 89 -1.70 -11.00 -2.36
C TYR A 89 -2.90 -11.07 -1.42
N PHE A 90 -3.83 -10.14 -1.61
CA PHE A 90 -5.04 -10.03 -0.81
C PHE A 90 -6.27 -10.04 -1.72
N GLU A 91 -7.10 -11.06 -1.59
CA GLU A 91 -8.41 -11.14 -2.23
C GLU A 91 -9.37 -10.17 -1.56
N ILE A 92 -10.04 -9.34 -2.36
CA ILE A 92 -11.01 -8.37 -1.88
C ILE A 92 -12.36 -9.06 -1.72
N GLU A 93 -12.81 -9.23 -0.47
CA GLU A 93 -14.09 -9.88 -0.20
C GLU A 93 -15.26 -9.09 -0.79
N GLY A 94 -16.10 -9.76 -1.59
CA GLY A 94 -17.23 -9.15 -2.28
C GLY A 94 -16.88 -8.57 -3.67
N SER A 95 -15.64 -8.76 -4.15
CA SER A 95 -15.23 -8.37 -5.50
C SER A 95 -14.34 -9.44 -6.14
N ASP A 96 -14.39 -9.58 -7.47
CA ASP A 96 -13.44 -10.42 -8.23
C ASP A 96 -12.09 -9.71 -8.45
N LYS A 97 -11.58 -9.03 -7.41
CA LYS A 97 -10.35 -8.22 -7.49
C LYS A 97 -9.32 -8.66 -6.45
N LEU A 98 -8.05 -8.51 -6.81
CA LEU A 98 -6.89 -8.83 -6.01
C LEU A 98 -6.11 -7.55 -5.73
N LEU A 99 -5.91 -7.24 -4.46
CA LEU A 99 -4.97 -6.23 -4.01
C LEU A 99 -3.59 -6.86 -3.86
N VAL A 100 -2.64 -6.40 -4.67
CA VAL A 100 -1.26 -6.86 -4.64
C VAL A 100 -0.41 -5.79 -4.02
N VAL A 101 0.29 -6.13 -2.93
CA VAL A 101 1.21 -5.25 -2.22
C VAL A 101 2.62 -5.57 -2.67
N LYS A 102 3.31 -4.54 -3.15
CA LYS A 102 4.72 -4.58 -3.55
C LYS A 102 5.61 -4.72 -2.33
N SER A 103 6.78 -5.32 -2.50
CA SER A 103 7.80 -5.40 -1.45
C SER A 103 8.51 -4.07 -1.25
N ARG A 104 9.10 -3.86 -0.07
CA ARG A 104 9.89 -2.64 0.23
C ARG A 104 10.96 -2.42 -0.83
N LYS A 105 11.75 -3.45 -1.13
CA LYS A 105 12.80 -3.38 -2.16
C LYS A 105 12.30 -2.96 -3.54
N HIS A 106 11.11 -3.42 -3.94
CA HIS A 106 10.59 -3.08 -5.25
C HIS A 106 10.21 -1.59 -5.32
N ILE A 107 9.56 -1.10 -4.26
CA ILE A 107 9.19 0.31 -4.12
C ILE A 107 10.45 1.18 -4.06
N GLU A 108 11.44 0.81 -3.24
CA GLU A 108 12.73 1.51 -3.16
C GLU A 108 13.46 1.54 -4.49
N ASN A 109 13.31 0.51 -5.33
CA ASN A 109 13.89 0.47 -6.66
C ASN A 109 13.13 1.33 -7.69
N GLU A 110 11.82 1.57 -7.49
CA GLU A 110 11.03 2.47 -8.35
C GLU A 110 11.28 3.95 -8.04
N ILE A 111 11.57 4.28 -6.77
CA ILE A 111 11.87 5.64 -6.33
C ILE A 111 13.34 6.03 -6.65
N LYS A 112 14.17 5.06 -7.06
CA LYS A 112 15.63 5.21 -7.21
C LYS A 112 16.07 5.95 -8.48
#